data_AF-A0A067FP80-F1
#
_entry.id   AF-A0A067FP80-F1
#
_cell.length_a   1.000
_cell.length_b   1.000
_cell.length_c   1.000
_cell.angle_alpha   90.00
_cell.angle_beta   90.00
_cell.angle_gamma   90.00
#
_symmetry.space_group_name_H-M   'P 1'
#
loop_
_entity.id
_entity.type
_entity.pdbx_description
1 polymer ?
#
loop_
_entity_poly.entity_id
_entity_poly.type
_entity_poly.pdbx_seq_one_letter_code
_entity_poly.pdbx_strand_id
1 'polypeptide(L)'
;YVDLKACITRLPENGYGANVSLWPERLRTSPDRLQSIQLDAFIARKELFKAESKYWNEIIESYVRALHWKKMKLRNVLDMRAGFGGFAAALIEQKFDCWVMNVVPVSGFNTLPVIYDRGLIGVMHDW
;
A
#
# COMPACT_ATOMS: atom_id res chain seq x y z
N TYR A 1 -42.72 -1.27 4.67
CA TYR A 1 -41.27 -1.26 4.98
C TYR A 1 -40.56 -1.85 3.76
N VAL A 2 -39.47 -1.24 3.30
CA VAL A 2 -38.72 -1.72 2.12
C VAL A 2 -37.37 -2.22 2.60
N ASP A 3 -37.03 -3.45 2.25
CA ASP A 3 -35.75 -4.03 2.63
C ASP A 3 -34.61 -3.32 1.90
N LEU A 4 -33.55 -3.02 2.66
CA LEU A 4 -32.32 -2.44 2.11
C LEU A 4 -31.65 -3.47 1.20
N LYS A 5 -31.47 -3.11 -0.08
CA LYS A 5 -30.65 -3.88 -1.00
C LYS A 5 -29.17 -3.75 -0.61
N ALA A 6 -28.47 -4.88 -0.56
CA ALA A 6 -27.02 -4.87 -0.42
C ALA A 6 -26.38 -4.18 -1.65
N CYS A 7 -25.82 -2.98 -1.46
CA CYS A 7 -25.05 -2.27 -2.48
C CYS A 7 -23.58 -2.72 -2.46
N ILE A 8 -23.34 -4.02 -2.56
CA ILE A 8 -21.99 -4.56 -2.67
C ILE A 8 -21.68 -4.70 -4.16
N THR A 9 -20.93 -3.74 -4.70
CA THR A 9 -20.38 -3.85 -6.06
C THR A 9 -19.45 -5.05 -6.11
N ARG A 10 -19.80 -6.05 -6.92
CA ARG A 10 -18.90 -7.19 -7.15
C ARG A 10 -17.60 -6.68 -7.78
N LEU A 11 -16.47 -7.16 -7.28
CA LEU A 11 -15.19 -6.89 -7.92
C LEU A 11 -15.22 -7.47 -9.35
N PRO A 12 -14.58 -6.80 -10.32
CA PRO A 12 -14.49 -7.32 -11.68
C PRO A 12 -13.90 -8.73 -11.67
N GLU A 13 -14.55 -9.67 -12.36
CA GLU A 13 -14.05 -11.04 -12.54
C GLU A 13 -12.94 -11.10 -13.61
N ASN A 14 -12.07 -10.09 -13.66
CA ASN A 14 -10.92 -10.05 -14.57
C ASN A 14 -9.70 -10.81 -14.02
N GLY A 15 -9.88 -11.56 -12.92
CA GLY A 15 -8.84 -12.34 -12.23
C GLY A 15 -7.88 -11.51 -11.35
N TYR A 16 -7.77 -10.20 -11.59
CA TYR A 16 -6.86 -9.32 -10.88
C TYR A 16 -7.46 -8.87 -9.54
N GLY A 17 -6.97 -9.48 -8.45
CA GLY A 17 -7.32 -9.15 -7.06
C GLY A 17 -8.48 -9.96 -6.46
N ALA A 18 -8.91 -11.05 -7.12
CA ALA A 18 -9.76 -12.07 -6.51
C ALA A 18 -8.94 -13.00 -5.58
N ASN A 19 -7.69 -13.29 -5.98
CA ASN A 19 -6.74 -14.09 -5.20
C ASN A 19 -5.64 -13.18 -4.64
N VAL A 20 -5.85 -12.66 -3.43
CA VAL A 20 -4.81 -11.96 -2.67
C VAL A 20 -4.20 -12.90 -1.63
N SER A 21 -2.89 -12.79 -1.39
CA SER A 21 -2.25 -13.54 -0.31
C SER A 21 -2.90 -13.21 1.04
N LEU A 22 -2.83 -14.15 1.98
CA LEU A 22 -3.34 -13.93 3.33
C LEU A 22 -2.52 -12.84 4.05
N TRP A 23 -3.14 -12.19 5.03
CA TRP A 23 -2.43 -11.33 5.95
C TRP A 23 -1.54 -12.17 6.89
N PRO A 24 -0.31 -11.74 7.21
CA PRO A 24 0.38 -10.51 6.79
C PRO A 24 1.16 -10.62 5.47
N GLU A 25 1.21 -11.80 4.83
CA GLU A 25 2.07 -12.07 3.68
C GLU A 25 1.82 -11.17 2.46
N ARG A 26 0.57 -10.73 2.26
CA ARG A 26 0.23 -9.73 1.22
C ARG A 26 0.93 -8.38 1.38
N LEU A 27 1.51 -8.06 2.54
CA LEU A 27 2.38 -6.88 2.66
C LEU A 27 3.65 -7.03 1.81
N ARG A 28 4.20 -8.24 1.69
CA ARG A 28 5.47 -8.50 0.99
C ARG A 28 5.27 -9.06 -0.42
N THR A 29 4.14 -9.73 -0.65
CA THR A 29 3.82 -10.32 -1.93
C THR A 29 3.38 -9.25 -2.93
N SER A 30 3.97 -9.27 -4.13
CA SER A 30 3.55 -8.42 -5.24
C SER A 30 2.16 -8.88 -5.73
N PRO A 31 1.12 -8.03 -5.68
CA PRO A 31 -0.23 -8.43 -6.08
C PRO A 31 -0.37 -8.45 -7.61
N ASP A 32 -1.18 -9.37 -8.14
CA ASP A 32 -1.39 -9.49 -9.59
C ASP A 32 -1.96 -8.22 -10.20
N ARG A 33 -2.76 -7.45 -9.44
CA ARG A 33 -3.32 -6.16 -9.87
C ARG A 33 -2.27 -5.14 -10.26
N LEU A 34 -1.02 -5.31 -9.85
CA LEU A 34 0.11 -4.53 -10.35
C LEU A 34 0.20 -4.56 -11.89
N GLN A 35 -0.26 -5.64 -12.54
CA GLN A 35 -0.29 -5.75 -14.00
C GLN A 35 -1.37 -4.89 -14.67
N SER A 36 -2.39 -4.49 -13.94
CA SER A 36 -3.49 -3.65 -14.46
C SER A 36 -3.16 -2.16 -14.45
N ILE A 37 -2.14 -1.72 -13.71
CA ILE A 37 -1.78 -0.30 -13.62
C ILE A 37 -1.08 0.11 -14.93
N GLN A 38 -1.51 1.23 -15.52
CA GLN A 38 -0.83 1.85 -16.67
C GLN A 38 0.47 2.55 -16.23
N LEU A 39 1.50 1.78 -15.90
CA LEU A 39 2.87 2.28 -15.70
C LEU A 39 3.68 2.17 -16.99
N ASP A 40 4.46 3.21 -17.32
CA ASP A 40 5.37 3.27 -18.48
C ASP A 40 6.35 2.08 -18.50
N ALA A 41 6.84 1.68 -17.32
CA ALA A 41 7.78 0.58 -17.13
C ALA A 41 7.07 -0.80 -17.02
N PHE A 42 6.30 -1.19 -18.04
CA PHE A 42 5.47 -2.41 -18.02
C PHE A 42 6.25 -3.68 -17.61
N ILE A 43 7.42 -3.90 -18.19
CA ILE A 43 8.22 -5.12 -17.99
C ILE A 43 8.82 -5.20 -16.57
N ALA A 44 9.14 -4.04 -15.97
CA ALA A 44 9.90 -3.96 -14.73
C ALA A 44 9.02 -3.81 -13.47
N ARG A 45 7.70 -3.87 -13.56
CA ARG A 45 6.79 -3.54 -12.43
C ARG A 45 7.06 -4.34 -11.16
N LYS A 46 7.23 -5.66 -11.28
CA LYS A 46 7.53 -6.52 -10.12
C LYS A 46 8.86 -6.15 -9.48
N GLU A 47 9.86 -5.80 -10.28
CA GLU A 47 11.16 -5.38 -9.78
C GLU A 47 11.11 -3.99 -9.15
N LEU A 48 10.33 -3.06 -9.72
CA LEU A 48 10.05 -1.76 -9.11
C LEU A 48 9.37 -1.91 -7.74
N PHE A 49 8.37 -2.79 -7.64
CA PHE A 49 7.69 -3.09 -6.37
C PHE A 49 8.65 -3.63 -5.31
N LYS A 50 9.50 -4.60 -5.69
CA LYS A 50 10.52 -5.17 -4.78
C LYS A 50 11.55 -4.13 -4.38
N ALA A 51 12.06 -3.35 -5.34
CA ALA A 51 13.04 -2.31 -5.10
C ALA A 51 12.50 -1.23 -4.16
N GLU A 52 11.27 -0.76 -4.38
CA GLU A 52 10.60 0.21 -3.51
C GLU A 52 10.40 -0.38 -2.10
N SER A 53 9.91 -1.62 -1.99
CA SER A 53 9.69 -2.27 -0.69
C SER A 53 10.99 -2.45 0.10
N LYS A 54 12.07 -2.82 -0.59
CA LYS A 54 13.41 -2.92 0.00
C LYS A 54 13.92 -1.55 0.45
N TYR A 55 13.85 -0.55 -0.43
CA TYR A 55 14.27 0.82 -0.15
C TYR A 55 13.59 1.38 1.10
N TRP A 56 12.26 1.29 1.18
CA TRP A 56 11.53 1.80 2.34
C TRP A 56 11.84 1.03 3.62
N ASN A 57 12.03 -0.29 3.55
CA ASN A 57 12.41 -1.08 4.71
C ASN A 57 13.75 -0.59 5.28
N GLU A 58 14.79 -0.46 4.43
CA GLU A 58 16.11 0.02 4.84
C GLU A 58 16.08 1.45 5.40
N ILE A 59 15.35 2.35 4.73
CA ILE A 59 15.22 3.76 5.15
C ILE A 59 14.50 3.87 6.48
N ILE A 60 13.37 3.18 6.65
CA ILE A 60 12.58 3.25 7.89
C ILE A 60 13.35 2.62 9.04
N GLU A 61 14.00 1.48 8.82
CA GLU A 61 14.84 0.86 9.84
C GLU A 61 15.97 1.81 10.29
N SER A 62 16.60 2.52 9.34
CA SER A 62 17.62 3.53 9.64
C SER A 62 17.09 4.68 10.49
N TYR A 63 15.96 5.29 10.10
CA TYR A 63 15.35 6.38 10.86
C TYR A 63 14.87 5.95 12.24
N VAL A 64 14.27 4.76 12.35
CA VAL A 64 13.81 4.22 13.63
C VAL A 64 14.97 4.09 14.62
N ARG A 65 16.14 3.65 14.15
CA ARG A 65 17.37 3.59 14.95
C ARG A 65 17.91 4.97 15.28
N ALA A 66 18.15 5.82 14.27
CA ALA A 66 18.83 7.11 14.41
C ALA A 66 18.03 8.12 15.24
N LEU A 67 16.71 8.16 15.05
CA LEU A 67 15.80 9.12 15.71
C LEU A 67 15.05 8.50 16.90
N HIS A 68 15.37 7.26 17.26
CA HIS A 68 14.75 6.53 18.36
C HIS A 68 13.21 6.55 18.32
N TRP A 69 12.61 6.36 17.14
CA TRP A 69 11.15 6.44 16.96
C TRP A 69 10.37 5.48 17.86
N LYS A 70 10.98 4.39 18.32
CA LYS A 70 10.37 3.48 19.31
C LYS A 70 10.06 4.14 20.66
N LYS A 71 10.72 5.24 20.99
CA LYS A 71 10.41 6.06 22.17
C LYS A 71 9.30 7.08 21.89
N MET A 72 9.00 7.34 20.62
CA MET A 72 7.94 8.26 20.21
C MET A 72 6.60 7.54 20.20
N LYS A 73 5.55 8.21 20.71
CA LYS A 73 4.18 7.70 20.68
C LYS A 73 3.49 8.05 19.36
N LEU A 74 3.94 7.44 18.26
CA LEU A 74 3.33 7.61 16.94
C LEU A 74 2.00 6.86 16.88
N ARG A 75 0.92 7.56 16.50
CA ARG A 75 -0.44 6.99 16.40
C ARG A 75 -1.03 7.11 15.01
N ASN A 76 -0.81 8.24 14.36
CA ASN A 76 -1.30 8.52 13.02
C ASN A 76 -0.14 9.05 12.18
N VAL A 77 0.04 8.47 10.99
CA VAL A 77 1.07 8.86 10.04
C VAL A 77 0.39 9.09 8.70
N LEU A 78 0.78 10.19 8.03
CA LEU A 78 0.32 10.50 6.69
C LEU A 78 1.48 10.28 5.72
N ASP A 79 1.34 9.32 4.82
CA ASP A 79 2.27 9.14 3.71
C ASP A 79 1.71 9.87 2.48
N MET A 80 2.26 11.05 2.21
CA MET A 80 1.76 11.94 1.16
C MET A 80 2.10 11.49 -0.27
N ARG A 81 2.97 10.46 -0.41
CA ARG A 81 3.36 9.91 -1.72
C ARG A 81 3.61 8.41 -1.57
N ALA A 82 2.51 7.68 -1.47
CA ALA A 82 2.54 6.29 -1.05
C ALA A 82 3.26 5.32 -1.99
N GLY A 83 3.42 5.65 -3.28
CA GLY A 83 3.97 4.70 -4.25
C GLY A 83 3.15 3.41 -4.26
N PHE A 84 3.77 2.26 -4.01
CA PHE A 84 3.08 0.99 -3.84
C PHE A 84 2.67 0.70 -2.38
N GLY A 85 2.85 1.63 -1.45
CA GLY A 85 2.60 1.50 -0.01
C GLY A 85 3.80 0.94 0.77
N GLY A 86 5.01 1.08 0.24
CA GLY A 86 6.23 0.52 0.85
C GLY A 86 6.55 1.11 2.23
N PHE A 87 6.31 2.41 2.42
CA PHE A 87 6.53 3.09 3.70
C PHE A 87 5.64 2.53 4.82
N ALA A 88 4.33 2.41 4.58
CA ALA A 88 3.39 1.85 5.55
C ALA A 88 3.72 0.39 5.88
N ALA A 89 4.05 -0.41 4.87
CA ALA A 89 4.48 -1.79 5.07
C ALA A 89 5.74 -1.88 5.94
N ALA A 90 6.74 -1.02 5.70
CA ALA A 90 7.95 -0.96 6.49
C ALA A 90 7.68 -0.58 7.97
N LEU A 91 6.75 0.34 8.25
CA LEU A 91 6.35 0.66 9.63
C LEU A 91 5.71 -0.53 10.35
N ILE A 92 4.87 -1.29 9.65
CA ILE A 92 4.23 -2.50 10.19
C ILE A 92 5.30 -3.59 10.47
N GLU A 93 6.24 -3.79 9.55
CA GLU A 93 7.38 -4.71 9.71
C GLU A 93 8.24 -4.35 10.92
N GLN A 94 8.46 -3.05 11.13
CA GLN A 94 9.15 -2.55 12.31
C GLN A 94 8.32 -2.70 13.60
N LYS A 95 7.08 -3.19 13.56
CA LYS A 95 6.16 -3.34 14.70
C LYS A 95 5.76 -2.01 15.33
N PHE A 96 5.38 -1.02 14.52
CA PHE A 96 4.70 0.17 15.01
C PHE A 96 3.20 -0.08 15.10
N ASP A 97 2.59 0.29 16.23
CA ASP A 97 1.15 0.33 16.42
C ASP A 97 0.61 1.70 16.04
N CYS A 98 0.73 2.04 14.76
CA CYS A 98 0.23 3.27 14.20
C CYS A 98 -0.60 3.02 12.95
N TRP A 99 -1.56 3.92 12.71
CA TRP A 99 -2.31 3.95 11.49
C TRP A 99 -1.61 4.82 10.46
N VAL A 100 -1.54 4.34 9.21
CA VAL A 100 -0.94 5.07 8.10
C VAL A 100 -2.01 5.34 7.05
N MET A 101 -2.29 6.62 6.79
CA MET A 101 -3.06 7.03 5.62
C MET A 101 -2.11 7.17 4.43
N ASN A 102 -2.29 6.32 3.43
CA ASN A 102 -1.51 6.33 2.20
C ASN A 102 -2.17 7.23 1.16
N VAL A 103 -1.50 8.28 0.72
CA VAL A 103 -2.01 9.21 -0.29
C VAL A 103 -1.30 8.99 -1.62
N VAL A 104 -2.08 8.79 -2.68
CA VAL A 104 -1.59 8.69 -4.06
C VAL A 104 -1.95 10.00 -4.79
N PRO A 105 -0.95 10.78 -5.26
CA PRO A 105 -1.22 12.01 -6.01
C PRO A 105 -1.93 11.71 -7.34
N VAL A 106 -2.94 12.50 -7.70
CA VAL A 106 -3.65 12.34 -9.00
C VAL A 106 -2.76 12.63 -10.21
N SER A 107 -1.66 13.36 -10.01
CA SER A 107 -0.68 13.70 -11.05
C SER A 107 0.21 12.53 -11.46
N GLY A 108 0.10 11.37 -10.78
CA GLY A 108 0.90 10.18 -11.05
C GLY A 108 0.05 8.97 -11.43
N PHE A 109 0.69 7.80 -11.50
CA PHE A 109 0.00 6.54 -11.75
C PHE A 109 -0.90 6.16 -10.58
N ASN A 110 -2.11 5.69 -10.87
CA ASN A 110 -3.04 5.22 -9.85
C ASN A 110 -2.57 3.86 -9.28
N THR A 111 -1.76 3.93 -8.22
CA THR A 111 -1.26 2.77 -7.47
C THR A 111 -2.16 2.35 -6.30
N LEU A 112 -3.22 3.10 -6.05
CA LEU A 112 -4.16 2.86 -4.95
C LEU A 112 -4.74 1.43 -4.94
N PRO A 113 -5.06 0.80 -6.09
CA PRO A 113 -5.54 -0.57 -6.08
C PRO A 113 -4.50 -1.59 -5.59
N VAL A 114 -3.20 -1.34 -5.80
CA VAL A 114 -2.12 -2.20 -5.25
C VAL A 114 -2.01 -2.03 -3.73
N ILE A 115 -2.18 -0.80 -3.23
CA ILE A 115 -2.21 -0.52 -1.79
C ILE A 115 -3.34 -1.31 -1.12
N TYR A 116 -4.52 -1.36 -1.74
CA TYR A 116 -5.67 -2.14 -1.25
C TYR A 116 -5.43 -3.64 -1.27
N ASP A 117 -4.84 -4.20 -2.33
CA ASP A 117 -4.53 -5.63 -2.39
C ASP A 117 -3.47 -6.06 -1.35
N ARG A 118 -2.61 -5.14 -0.88
CA ARG A 118 -1.72 -5.35 0.28
C ARG A 118 -2.46 -5.29 1.62
N GLY A 119 -3.73 -4.89 1.63
CA GLY A 119 -4.54 -4.69 2.82
C GLY A 119 -4.24 -3.40 3.58
N LEU A 120 -3.68 -2.41 2.90
CA LEU A 120 -3.45 -1.08 3.43
C LEU A 120 -4.61 -0.17 3.02
N ILE A 121 -4.79 0.93 3.76
CA ILE A 121 -5.81 1.94 3.46
C ILE A 121 -5.17 3.16 2.81
N GLY A 122 -5.92 3.84 1.95
CA GLY A 122 -5.41 4.99 1.24
C GLY A 122 -6.46 5.74 0.42
N VAL A 123 -6.06 6.90 -0.09
CA VAL A 123 -6.89 7.83 -0.84
C VAL A 123 -6.10 8.46 -2.00
N MET A 124 -6.79 8.89 -3.05
CA MET A 124 -6.18 9.78 -4.05
C MET A 124 -6.44 11.24 -3.69
N HIS A 125 -5.46 12.12 -3.92
CA HIS A 125 -5.60 13.54 -3.62
C HIS A 125 -4.88 14.40 -4.67
N ASP A 126 -5.48 15.53 -5.05
CA ASP A 126 -4.98 16.43 -6.10
C ASP A 126 -4.12 17.58 -5.58
N TRP A 127 -4.35 18.02 -4.33
CA TRP A 127 -3.61 19.07 -3.59
C TRP A 127 -3.63 20.45 -4.23
#